data_AF-A0A7S3B608-F1
#
_entry.id   AF-A0A7S3B608-F1
#
_cell.length_a   1.000
_cell.length_b   1.000
_cell.length_c   1.000
_cell.angle_alpha   90.00
_cell.angle_beta   90.00
_cell.angle_gamma   90.00
#
_symmetry.space_group_name_H-M   'P 1'
#
loop_
_entity.id
_entity.type
_entity.pdbx_description
1 polymer ?
#
loop_
_entity_poly.entity_id
_entity_poly.type
_entity_poly.pdbx_seq_one_letter_code
_entity_poly.pdbx_strand_id
1 'polypeptide(L)'
;MLVKEFEAIAVHESFSRLPASLLIEALQRDSLYVSSEESVFEGCVRWLELQPSLPSAEVLDAMLACIRFHTMDLLYLRQHVVPRDCIVRCPRIAAALKLL
;
A
#
# COMPACT_ATOMS: atom_id res chain seq x y z
N MET A 1 7.02 13.34 19.43
CA MET A 1 5.79 12.51 19.41
C MET A 1 5.03 12.87 18.13
N LEU A 2 5.35 12.22 17.00
CA LEU A 2 4.79 12.51 15.66
C LEU A 2 4.56 11.21 14.85
N VAL A 3 4.11 10.12 15.49
CA VAL A 3 4.02 8.79 14.85
C VAL A 3 2.64 8.54 14.20
N LYS A 4 1.91 9.58 13.77
CA LYS A 4 0.49 9.43 13.35
C LYS A 4 0.07 10.16 12.08
N GLU A 5 0.99 10.82 11.37
CA GLU A 5 0.58 11.66 10.26
C GLU A 5 0.06 10.84 9.08
N PHE A 6 0.73 9.75 8.68
CA PHE A 6 0.27 8.99 7.52
C PHE A 6 -1.07 8.29 7.76
N GLU A 7 -1.26 7.61 8.89
CA GLU A 7 -2.54 6.94 9.21
C GLU A 7 -3.70 7.93 9.29
N ALA A 8 -3.49 9.09 9.92
CA ALA A 8 -4.50 10.14 10.01
C ALA A 8 -4.81 10.79 8.65
N ILE A 9 -3.81 10.91 7.78
CA ILE A 9 -3.99 11.45 6.43
C ILE A 9 -4.67 10.41 5.53
N ALA A 10 -4.28 9.14 5.61
CA ALA A 10 -4.79 8.06 4.77
C ALA A 10 -6.31 7.85 4.91
N VAL A 11 -6.87 8.16 6.08
CA VAL A 11 -8.32 8.12 6.30
C VAL A 11 -9.07 9.33 5.77
N HIS A 12 -8.39 10.46 5.56
CA HIS A 12 -9.00 11.72 5.12
C HIS A 12 -9.35 11.68 3.62
N GLU A 13 -10.48 12.27 3.23
CA GLU A 13 -10.97 12.26 1.83
C GLU A 13 -10.01 12.92 0.83
N SER A 14 -9.13 13.80 1.30
CA SER A 14 -8.12 14.42 0.44
C SER A 14 -7.05 13.42 -0.01
N PHE A 15 -6.86 12.32 0.70
CA PHE A 15 -5.85 11.32 0.37
C PHE A 15 -6.18 10.58 -0.92
N SER A 16 -7.45 10.21 -1.14
CA SER A 16 -7.89 9.57 -2.38
C SER A 16 -7.79 10.47 -3.61
N ARG A 17 -7.71 11.79 -3.40
CA ARG A 17 -7.51 12.78 -4.46
C ARG A 17 -6.04 13.00 -4.81
N LEU A 18 -5.11 12.42 -4.08
CA LEU A 18 -3.69 12.52 -4.41
C LEU A 18 -3.42 11.81 -5.74
N PRO A 19 -2.71 12.47 -6.68
CA PRO A 19 -2.16 11.80 -7.84
C PRO A 19 -1.32 10.59 -7.43
N ALA A 20 -1.44 9.50 -8.18
CA ALA A 20 -0.69 8.27 -7.89
C ALA A 20 0.82 8.49 -7.80
N SER A 21 1.38 9.39 -8.63
CA SER A 21 2.80 9.75 -8.60
C SER A 21 3.23 10.35 -7.27
N LEU A 22 2.44 11.26 -6.70
CA LEU A 22 2.74 11.87 -5.40
C LEU A 22 2.57 10.88 -4.26
N LEU A 23 1.58 9.97 -4.36
CA LEU A 23 1.44 8.90 -3.39
C LEU A 23 2.66 7.97 -3.41
N ILE A 24 3.10 7.54 -4.60
CA ILE A 24 4.29 6.68 -4.76
C ILE A 24 5.53 7.38 -4.21
N GLU A 25 5.75 8.65 -4.56
CA GLU A 25 6.88 9.44 -4.03
C GLU A 25 6.84 9.52 -2.51
N ALA A 26 5.67 9.71 -1.91
CA ALA A 26 5.51 9.73 -0.46
C ALA A 26 5.84 8.36 0.17
N LEU A 27 5.34 7.26 -0.41
CA LEU A 27 5.55 5.89 0.07
C LEU A 27 7.02 5.44 -0.02
N GLN A 28 7.78 5.96 -0.98
CA GLN A 28 9.21 5.66 -1.12
C GLN A 28 10.08 6.24 0.01
N ARG A 29 9.56 7.18 0.81
CA ARG A 29 10.35 7.82 1.88
C ARG A 29 10.52 6.87 3.05
N ASP A 30 11.76 6.60 3.44
CA ASP A 30 12.08 5.81 4.65
C ASP A 30 11.61 6.46 5.95
N SER A 31 11.31 7.75 5.92
CA SER A 31 10.83 8.55 7.05
C SER A 31 9.30 8.73 7.05
N LEU A 32 8.56 7.74 6.53
CA LEU A 32 7.11 7.72 6.67
C LEU A 32 6.74 7.46 8.13
N TYR A 33 6.07 8.42 8.78
CA TYR A 33 5.62 8.28 10.17
C TYR A 33 4.39 7.35 10.26
N VAL A 34 4.64 6.04 10.28
CA VAL A 34 3.63 4.97 10.42
C VAL A 34 3.92 4.07 11.60
N SER A 35 2.88 3.48 12.19
CA SER A 35 3.05 2.50 13.26
C SER A 35 3.48 1.11 12.75
N SER A 36 3.11 0.78 11.52
CA SER A 36 3.36 -0.52 10.89
C SER A 36 3.30 -0.42 9.36
N GLU A 37 3.93 -1.36 8.66
CA GLU A 37 3.80 -1.47 7.20
C GLU A 37 2.41 -1.97 6.80
N GLU A 38 1.74 -2.74 7.66
CA GLU A 38 0.34 -3.12 7.51
C GLU A 38 -0.57 -1.89 7.35
N SER A 39 -0.33 -0.83 8.12
CA SER A 39 -1.05 0.44 7.97
C SER A 39 -0.78 1.14 6.63
N VAL A 40 0.45 1.02 6.10
CA VAL A 40 0.81 1.52 4.77
C VAL A 40 0.02 0.78 3.69
N PHE A 41 -0.02 -0.55 3.79
CA PHE A 41 -0.76 -1.40 2.87
C PHE A 41 -2.26 -1.10 2.87
N GLU A 42 -2.89 -1.02 4.04
CA GLU A 42 -4.31 -0.69 4.15
C GLU A 42 -4.60 0.72 3.61
N GLY A 43 -3.70 1.69 3.82
CA GLY A 43 -3.80 3.01 3.20
C GLY A 43 -3.77 2.94 1.67
N CYS A 44 -2.88 2.15 1.09
CA CYS A 44 -2.80 1.94 -0.37
C CYS A 44 -4.05 1.24 -0.93
N VAL A 45 -4.54 0.21 -0.24
CA VAL A 45 -5.78 -0.50 -0.62
C VAL A 45 -6.96 0.45 -0.59
N ARG A 46 -7.12 1.23 0.48
CA ARG A 46 -8.16 2.26 0.59
C ARG A 46 -8.06 3.30 -0.53
N TRP A 47 -6.85 3.74 -0.87
CA TRP A 47 -6.65 4.68 -1.98
C TRP A 47 -7.12 4.08 -3.31
N LEU A 48 -6.79 2.81 -3.59
CA LEU A 48 -7.23 2.08 -4.78
C LEU A 48 -8.75 1.92 -4.84
N GLU A 49 -9.39 1.54 -3.73
CA GLU A 49 -10.84 1.33 -3.63
C GLU A 49 -11.63 2.62 -3.86
N LEU A 50 -11.04 3.78 -3.55
CA LEU A 50 -11.65 5.09 -3.75
C LEU A 50 -11.39 5.70 -5.14
N GLN A 51 -10.60 5.05 -6.00
CA GLN A 51 -10.41 5.53 -7.37
C GLN A 51 -11.64 5.27 -8.24
N PRO A 52 -12.03 6.22 -9.11
CA PRO A 52 -13.17 6.05 -10.01
C PRO A 52 -12.96 4.95 -11.05
N SER A 53 -11.71 4.63 -11.35
CA SER A 53 -11.32 3.53 -12.22
C SER A 53 -10.06 2.89 -11.67
N LEU A 54 -9.88 1.61 -11.96
CA LEU A 54 -8.69 0.91 -11.52
C LEU A 54 -7.43 1.50 -12.21
N PRO A 55 -6.36 1.83 -11.46
CA PRO A 55 -5.11 2.28 -12.04
C PRO A 55 -4.51 1.32 -13.07
N SER A 56 -3.59 1.82 -13.90
CA SER A 56 -2.81 0.98 -14.80
C SER A 56 -1.99 -0.05 -14.01
N ALA A 57 -1.63 -1.16 -14.66
CA ALA A 57 -0.81 -2.19 -14.05
C ALA A 57 0.55 -1.64 -13.57
N GLU A 58 1.14 -0.69 -14.32
CA GLU A 58 2.40 -0.03 -13.96
C GLU A 58 2.29 0.79 -12.68
N VAL A 59 1.21 1.56 -12.52
CA VAL A 59 0.97 2.36 -11.30
C VAL A 59 0.74 1.46 -10.10
N LEU A 60 -0.08 0.41 -10.28
CA LEU A 60 -0.35 -0.56 -9.24
C LEU A 60 0.94 -1.25 -8.77
N ASP A 61 1.75 -1.68 -9.73
CA ASP A 61 3.01 -2.38 -9.48
C ASP A 61 4.05 -1.47 -8.81
N ALA A 62 4.18 -0.22 -9.24
CA ALA A 62 5.07 0.77 -8.62
C ALA A 62 4.64 1.09 -7.17
N MET A 63 3.33 1.25 -6.94
CA MET A 63 2.80 1.55 -5.61
C MET A 63 3.01 0.37 -4.65
N LEU A 64 2.67 -0.86 -5.06
CA LEU A 64 2.87 -2.06 -4.23
C LEU A 64 4.35 -2.34 -3.97
N ALA A 65 5.25 -2.01 -4.90
CA ALA A 65 6.69 -2.18 -4.71
C ALA A 65 7.28 -1.26 -3.61
N CYS A 66 6.56 -0.21 -3.21
CA CYS A 66 6.99 0.68 -2.12
C CYS A 66 6.73 0.08 -0.73
N ILE A 67 5.92 -0.98 -0.64
CA ILE A 67 5.50 -1.59 0.61
C ILE A 67 6.53 -2.63 1.05
N ARG A 68 6.99 -2.54 2.30
CA ARG A 68 8.01 -3.44 2.85
C ARG A 68 7.37 -4.71 3.42
N PHE A 69 6.76 -5.53 2.56
CA PHE A 69 6.02 -6.73 2.98
C PHE A 69 6.81 -7.68 3.89
N HIS A 70 8.14 -7.73 3.75
CA HIS A 70 9.01 -8.57 4.57
C HIS A 70 9.07 -8.16 6.05
N THR A 71 8.57 -6.98 6.43
CA THR A 71 8.50 -6.55 7.84
C THR A 71 7.13 -6.81 8.47
N MET A 72 6.15 -7.28 7.69
CA MET A 72 4.81 -7.59 8.20
C MET A 72 4.76 -8.96 8.86
N ASP A 73 3.75 -9.18 9.70
CA ASP A 73 3.46 -10.51 10.25
C ASP A 73 3.04 -11.51 9.13
N LEU A 74 3.60 -12.72 9.17
CA LEU A 74 3.36 -13.75 8.14
C LEU A 74 1.90 -14.24 8.12
N LEU A 75 1.23 -14.29 9.27
CA LEU A 75 -0.18 -14.66 9.33
C LEU A 75 -1.03 -13.54 8.71
N TYR A 76 -0.72 -12.29 9.00
CA TYR A 76 -1.36 -11.14 8.39
C TYR A 76 -1.18 -11.12 6.86
N LEU A 77 0.04 -11.34 6.35
CA LEU A 77 0.28 -11.44 4.91
C LEU A 77 -0.63 -12.48 4.25
N ARG A 78 -0.72 -13.67 4.82
CA ARG A 78 -1.52 -14.78 4.28
C ARG A 78 -3.03 -14.51 4.32
N GLN A 79 -3.51 -13.92 5.40
CA GLN A 79 -4.94 -13.75 5.63
C GLN A 79 -5.51 -12.46 5.02
N HIS A 80 -4.70 -11.39 4.96
CA HIS A 80 -5.19 -10.04 4.65
C HIS A 80 -4.53 -9.39 3.44
N VAL A 81 -3.30 -9.79 3.06
CA VAL A 81 -2.58 -9.20 1.91
C VAL A 81 -2.74 -10.06 0.66
N VAL A 82 -2.30 -11.31 0.69
CA VAL A 82 -2.30 -12.23 -0.46
C VAL A 82 -3.68 -12.37 -1.13
N PRO A 83 -4.81 -12.45 -0.40
CA PRO A 83 -6.12 -12.60 -1.02
C PRO A 83 -6.66 -11.33 -1.70
N ARG A 84 -6.05 -10.16 -1.52
CA ARG A 84 -6.58 -8.89 -2.04
C ARG A 84 -6.47 -8.83 -3.56
N ASP A 85 -7.51 -8.31 -4.20
CA ASP A 85 -7.58 -8.18 -5.66
C ASP A 85 -6.41 -7.39 -6.26
N CYS A 86 -5.92 -6.38 -5.55
CA CYS A 86 -4.76 -5.59 -5.97
C CYS A 86 -3.48 -6.45 -6.04
N ILE A 87 -3.30 -7.41 -5.14
CA ILE A 87 -2.17 -8.35 -5.14
C ILE A 87 -2.35 -9.40 -6.22
N VAL A 88 -3.54 -9.99 -6.34
CA VAL A 88 -3.84 -10.99 -7.38
C VAL A 88 -3.60 -10.43 -8.79
N ARG A 89 -3.91 -9.15 -9.00
CA ARG A 89 -3.72 -8.44 -10.27
C ARG A 89 -2.31 -7.91 -10.47
N CYS A 90 -1.40 -8.16 -9.52
CA CYS A 90 0.02 -7.85 -9.62
C CYS A 90 0.87 -9.13 -9.48
N PRO A 91 1.04 -9.91 -10.57
CA PRO A 91 1.70 -11.22 -10.52
C PRO A 91 3.12 -11.20 -9.95
N ARG A 92 3.86 -10.10 -10.18
CA ARG A 92 5.23 -9.92 -9.68
C ARG A 92 5.26 -9.91 -8.15
N ILE A 93 4.43 -9.07 -7.54
CA ILE A 93 4.35 -8.96 -6.07
C ILE A 93 3.74 -10.22 -5.48
N ALA A 94 2.68 -10.77 -6.10
CA ALA A 94 2.09 -12.04 -5.66
C ALA A 94 3.10 -13.20 -5.68
N ALA A 95 4.02 -13.24 -6.64
CA ALA A 95 5.10 -14.21 -6.67
C ALA A 95 6.14 -13.96 -5.56
N ALA A 96 6.53 -12.70 -5.33
CA ALA A 96 7.47 -12.34 -4.27
C ALA A 96 6.95 -12.72 -2.87
N LEU A 97 5.66 -12.51 -2.61
CA LEU A 97 5.02 -12.86 -1.34
C LEU A 97 5.00 -14.38 -1.05
N LYS A 98 5.12 -15.23 -2.08
CA LYS A 98 5.22 -16.69 -1.90
C LYS A 98 6.61 -17.14 -1.42
N LEU A 99 7.60 -16.27 -1.47
CA LEU A 99 8.97 -16.54 -1.05
C LEU A 99 9.25 -16.11 0.40
N LEU A 100 8.28 -15.42 1.05
CA LEU A 100 8.29 -15.06 2.46
C LEU A 100 7.65 -16.18 3.29
#